data_AF-R9AB07-F1
#
_entry.id   AF-R9AB07-F1
#
_cell.length_a   1.000
_cell.length_b   1.000
_cell.length_c   1.000
_cell.angle_alpha   90.00
_cell.angle_beta   90.00
_cell.angle_gamma   90.00
#
_symmetry.space_group_name_H-M   'P 1'
#
loop_
_entity.id
_entity.type
_entity.pdbx_description
1 polymer ?
#
loop_
_entity_poly.entity_id
_entity_poly.type
_entity_poly.pdbx_seq_one_letter_code
_entity_poly.pdbx_strand_id
1 'polypeptide(L)'
;MKKLFGLILGILFTSTLFAGEVGSDCTFKGKKLAGKVQFVTSFPDFKVQIVDSFPDLKVQKVSSFPSDCGKWQEVTSFPDFKVQIVNSFPDFKVKYVDSFPGVP
;
A
#
# COMPACT_ATOMS: atom_id res chain seq x y z
N MET A 1 26.49 -54.07 2.90
CA MET A 1 26.51 -53.35 1.61
C MET A 1 25.09 -53.19 1.11
N LYS A 2 24.62 -51.94 0.98
CA LYS A 2 23.63 -51.45 -0.01
C LYS A 2 23.35 -50.00 0.34
N LYS A 3 24.09 -49.11 -0.35
CA LYS A 3 23.92 -47.66 -0.30
C LYS A 3 22.56 -47.35 -0.92
N LEU A 4 21.66 -46.74 -0.16
CA LEU A 4 20.42 -46.18 -0.73
C LEU A 4 20.73 -44.75 -1.16
N PHE A 5 20.62 -44.52 -2.46
CA PHE A 5 20.97 -43.32 -3.18
C PHE A 5 19.67 -42.63 -3.62
N GLY A 6 19.59 -41.30 -3.49
CA GLY A 6 18.53 -40.46 -4.08
C GLY A 6 17.24 -40.42 -3.25
N LEU A 7 16.54 -39.30 -3.08
CA LEU A 7 16.41 -38.15 -3.98
C LEU A 7 16.06 -36.92 -3.08
N ILE A 8 16.89 -35.88 -3.08
CA ILE A 8 16.54 -34.61 -2.41
C ILE A 8 15.60 -33.88 -3.35
N LEU A 9 14.30 -34.00 -3.09
CA LEU A 9 13.28 -33.20 -3.76
C LEU A 9 13.31 -31.79 -3.15
N GLY A 10 14.15 -30.92 -3.72
CA GLY A 10 14.18 -29.51 -3.38
C GLY A 10 12.88 -28.83 -3.81
N ILE A 11 11.92 -28.70 -2.91
CA ILE A 11 10.74 -27.86 -3.09
C ILE A 11 11.24 -26.42 -3.04
N LEU A 12 11.49 -25.84 -4.22
CA LEU A 12 11.63 -24.40 -4.39
C LEU A 12 10.29 -23.77 -4.02
N PHE A 13 10.16 -23.36 -2.76
CA PHE A 13 9.06 -22.51 -2.30
C PHE A 13 9.27 -21.14 -2.95
N THR A 14 8.80 -20.98 -4.19
CA THR A 14 8.70 -19.67 -4.83
C THR A 14 7.67 -18.89 -4.04
N SER A 15 8.11 -18.15 -3.04
CA SER A 15 7.29 -17.16 -2.35
C SER A 15 6.93 -16.10 -3.39
N THR A 16 5.77 -16.26 -4.03
CA THR A 16 5.13 -15.18 -4.78
C THR A 16 4.90 -14.06 -3.77
N LEU A 17 5.74 -13.04 -3.82
CA LEU A 17 5.51 -11.77 -3.16
C LEU A 17 4.27 -11.17 -3.84
N PHE A 18 3.09 -11.51 -3.33
CA PHE A 18 1.87 -10.79 -3.65
C PHE A 18 2.05 -9.38 -3.09
N ALA A 19 2.47 -8.45 -3.95
CA ALA A 19 2.10 -7.06 -3.74
C ALA A 19 0.58 -7.07 -3.66
N GLY A 20 0.04 -6.82 -2.46
CA GLY A 20 -1.41 -6.83 -2.29
C GLY A 20 -2.02 -5.76 -3.18
N GLU A 21 -3.12 -6.08 -3.85
CA GLU A 21 -3.86 -5.08 -4.59
C GLU A 21 -4.68 -4.23 -3.61
N VAL A 22 -4.91 -2.96 -3.93
CA VAL A 22 -5.89 -2.14 -3.20
C VAL A 22 -7.27 -2.73 -3.49
N GLY A 23 -7.97 -3.16 -2.44
CA GLY A 23 -9.30 -3.74 -2.58
C GLY A 23 -10.31 -2.72 -3.10
N SER A 24 -11.32 -3.20 -3.84
CA SER A 24 -12.44 -2.38 -4.32
C SER A 24 -13.24 -1.71 -3.20
N ASP A 25 -13.10 -2.21 -1.97
CA ASP A 25 -13.65 -1.65 -0.73
C ASP A 25 -12.79 -0.51 -0.15
N CYS A 26 -11.76 -0.07 -0.88
CA CYS A 26 -10.80 0.94 -0.47
C CYS A 26 -9.96 0.53 0.76
N THR A 27 -9.63 -0.75 0.85
CA THR A 27 -8.76 -1.26 1.91
C THR A 27 -7.47 -1.85 1.36
N PHE A 28 -6.43 -1.79 2.17
CA PHE A 28 -5.18 -2.49 1.93
C PHE A 28 -4.67 -3.04 3.26
N LYS A 29 -4.37 -4.35 3.29
CA LYS A 29 -4.00 -5.08 4.52
C LYS A 29 -4.96 -4.81 5.69
N GLY A 30 -6.27 -4.73 5.39
CA GLY A 30 -7.33 -4.52 6.39
C GLY A 30 -7.46 -3.09 6.92
N LYS A 31 -6.68 -2.11 6.42
CA LYS A 31 -6.89 -0.70 6.76
C LYS A 31 -7.60 0.03 5.65
N LYS A 32 -8.53 0.89 6.02
CA LYS A 32 -9.19 1.82 5.10
C LYS A 32 -8.20 2.88 4.63
N LEU A 33 -8.13 3.11 3.32
CA LEU A 33 -7.23 4.11 2.70
C LEU A 33 -7.86 5.50 2.66
N ALA A 34 -8.40 5.92 3.80
CA ALA A 34 -9.03 7.21 4.04
C ALA A 34 -8.80 7.60 5.50
N GLY A 35 -8.55 8.88 5.75
CA GLY A 35 -8.40 9.39 7.12
C GLY A 35 -7.23 10.35 7.30
N LYS A 36 -6.78 10.46 8.55
CA LYS A 36 -5.61 11.21 8.95
C LYS A 36 -4.35 10.43 8.60
N VAL A 37 -3.50 11.02 7.77
CA VAL A 37 -2.26 10.43 7.29
C VAL A 37 -1.07 11.18 7.87
N GLN A 38 -0.10 10.44 8.37
CA GLN A 38 1.21 11.00 8.70
C GLN A 38 2.24 10.46 7.71
N PHE A 39 2.95 11.37 7.04
CA PHE A 39 4.08 10.99 6.21
C PHE A 39 5.32 10.76 7.10
N VAL A 40 5.98 9.63 6.93
CA VAL A 40 7.14 9.21 7.74
C VAL A 40 8.27 8.68 6.88
N THR A 41 9.49 8.73 7.40
CA THR A 41 10.69 8.17 6.76
C THR A 41 11.03 6.75 7.25
N SER A 42 10.39 6.28 8.32
CA SER A 42 10.64 4.97 8.92
C SER A 42 9.39 4.46 9.67
N PHE A 43 9.27 3.14 9.77
CA PHE A 43 8.12 2.44 10.37
C PHE A 43 6.74 2.87 9.80
N PRO A 44 6.56 2.91 8.46
CA PRO A 44 5.26 3.19 7.88
C PRO A 44 4.33 1.99 8.03
N ASP A 45 3.02 2.24 7.92
CA ASP A 45 2.06 1.16 7.65
C ASP A 45 2.20 0.70 6.19
N PHE A 46 2.37 1.66 5.25
CA PHE A 46 2.47 1.40 3.82
C PHE A 46 3.52 2.26 3.12
N LYS A 47 4.18 1.69 2.11
CA LYS A 47 5.01 2.41 1.15
C LYS A 47 4.19 2.72 -0.09
N VAL A 48 4.14 3.98 -0.49
CA VAL A 48 3.43 4.39 -1.71
C VAL A 48 4.38 5.02 -2.70
N GLN A 49 4.15 4.78 -3.98
CA GLN A 49 4.79 5.52 -5.06
C GLN A 49 3.79 6.50 -5.66
N ILE A 50 4.19 7.76 -5.81
CA ILE A 50 3.38 8.75 -6.50
C ILE A 50 3.58 8.60 -8.01
N VAL A 51 2.48 8.48 -8.76
CA VAL A 51 2.49 8.28 -10.22
C VAL A 51 1.42 9.12 -10.90
N ASP A 52 1.63 9.44 -12.17
CA ASP A 52 0.64 10.18 -12.99
C ASP A 52 -0.31 9.27 -13.77
N SER A 53 0.08 8.02 -14.00
CA SER A 53 -0.65 7.04 -14.81
C SER A 53 -0.69 5.67 -14.12
N PHE A 54 -1.80 4.96 -14.34
CA PHE A 54 -2.07 3.64 -13.73
C PHE A 54 -1.87 3.62 -12.19
N PRO A 55 -2.52 4.54 -11.44
CA PRO A 55 -2.52 4.46 -9.99
C PRO A 55 -3.39 3.29 -9.51
N ASP A 56 -3.15 2.82 -8.30
CA ASP A 56 -4.04 1.90 -7.58
C ASP A 56 -5.06 2.66 -6.72
N LEU A 57 -4.71 3.90 -6.31
CA LEU A 57 -5.56 4.79 -5.54
C LEU A 57 -5.42 6.24 -6.01
N LYS A 58 -6.54 6.91 -6.26
CA LYS A 58 -6.60 8.37 -6.42
C LYS A 58 -6.77 9.02 -5.05
N VAL A 59 -5.83 9.89 -4.68
CA VAL A 59 -5.83 10.58 -3.40
C VAL A 59 -6.15 12.05 -3.57
N GLN A 60 -7.15 12.53 -2.84
CA GLN A 60 -7.43 13.95 -2.67
C GLN A 60 -6.94 14.39 -1.30
N LYS A 61 -6.06 15.40 -1.27
CA LYS A 61 -5.65 16.04 -0.03
C LYS A 61 -6.77 16.95 0.47
N VAL A 62 -7.17 16.79 1.73
CA VAL A 62 -8.26 17.56 2.34
C VAL A 62 -7.82 18.15 3.68
N SER A 63 -8.40 19.28 4.07
CA SER A 63 -8.15 19.90 5.37
C SER A 63 -9.07 19.38 6.49
N SER A 64 -10.19 18.74 6.13
CA SER A 64 -11.20 18.21 7.04
C SER A 64 -12.04 17.12 6.37
N PHE A 65 -12.78 16.37 7.18
CA PHE A 65 -13.69 15.28 6.75
C PHE A 65 -13.04 14.22 5.83
N PRO A 66 -11.93 13.57 6.22
CA PRO A 66 -11.23 12.59 5.40
C PRO A 66 -11.86 11.18 5.44
N SER A 67 -13.18 11.07 5.61
CA SER A 67 -13.86 9.77 5.83
C SER A 67 -14.01 8.91 4.57
N ASP A 68 -13.97 9.54 3.40
CA ASP A 68 -14.26 8.89 2.12
C ASP A 68 -12.99 8.33 1.48
N CYS A 69 -13.14 7.29 0.67
CA CYS A 69 -12.03 6.61 0.02
C CYS A 69 -11.08 7.60 -0.68
N GLY A 70 -9.78 7.48 -0.41
CA GLY A 70 -8.76 8.33 -1.01
C GLY A 70 -8.74 9.78 -0.49
N LYS A 71 -9.56 10.17 0.49
CA LYS A 71 -9.42 11.48 1.14
C LYS A 71 -8.39 11.40 2.26
N TRP A 72 -7.29 12.14 2.12
CA TRP A 72 -6.19 12.14 3.08
C TRP A 72 -6.07 13.52 3.72
N GLN A 73 -6.14 13.56 5.05
CA GLN A 73 -5.82 14.73 5.84
C GLN A 73 -4.44 14.56 6.46
N GLU A 74 -3.48 15.40 6.08
CA GLU A 74 -2.14 15.34 6.63
C GLU A 74 -2.11 15.81 8.09
N VAL A 75 -1.50 15.02 8.97
CA VAL A 75 -1.32 15.33 10.39
C VAL A 75 0.08 14.96 10.88
N THR A 76 0.53 15.60 11.95
CA THR A 76 1.81 15.31 12.61
C THR A 76 1.66 14.44 13.87
N SER A 77 0.44 14.19 14.34
CA SER A 77 0.14 13.40 15.53
C SER A 77 -1.24 12.75 15.45
N PHE A 78 -1.40 11.60 16.09
CA PHE A 78 -2.62 10.77 16.09
C PHE A 78 -3.15 10.45 14.67
N PRO A 79 -2.31 9.92 13.76
CA PRO A 79 -2.79 9.47 12.46
C PRO A 79 -3.59 8.18 12.55
N ASP A 80 -4.46 7.95 11.57
CA ASP A 80 -5.11 6.66 11.36
C ASP A 80 -4.13 5.66 10.73
N PHE A 81 -3.22 6.14 9.87
CA PHE A 81 -2.11 5.37 9.31
C PHE A 81 -0.92 6.24 8.86
N LYS A 82 0.24 5.60 8.73
CA LYS A 82 1.52 6.20 8.33
C LYS A 82 1.91 5.76 6.93
N VAL A 83 2.34 6.72 6.13
CA VAL A 83 2.75 6.51 4.74
C VAL A 83 4.21 6.89 4.56
N GLN A 84 5.00 6.04 3.91
CA GLN A 84 6.30 6.39 3.39
C GLN A 84 6.22 6.54 1.87
N ILE A 85 6.67 7.67 1.34
CA ILE A 85 6.77 7.85 -0.11
C ILE A 85 8.10 7.23 -0.57
N VAL A 86 8.05 6.37 -1.58
CA VAL A 86 9.21 5.68 -2.17
C VAL A 86 9.19 5.74 -3.69
N ASN A 87 10.36 5.62 -4.30
CA ASN A 87 10.49 5.58 -5.77
C ASN A 87 10.54 4.15 -6.34
N SER A 88 10.83 3.16 -5.50
CA SER A 88 10.95 1.75 -5.89
C SER A 88 10.38 0.84 -4.80
N PHE A 89 9.87 -0.32 -5.23
CA PHE A 89 9.25 -1.32 -4.35
C PHE A 89 8.12 -0.76 -3.46
N PRO A 90 7.14 -0.02 -4.02
CA PRO A 90 5.97 0.40 -3.26
C PRO A 90 5.07 -0.80 -2.94
N ASP A 91 4.24 -0.65 -1.91
CA ASP A 91 3.10 -1.53 -1.67
C ASP A 91 2.00 -1.26 -2.73
N PHE A 92 1.71 0.01 -3.04
CA PHE A 92 0.77 0.43 -4.09
C PHE A 92 1.07 1.85 -4.60
N LYS A 93 0.47 2.22 -5.73
CA LYS A 93 0.66 3.49 -6.43
C LYS A 93 -0.48 4.45 -6.14
N VAL A 94 -0.12 5.70 -5.90
CA VAL A 94 -1.06 6.80 -5.63
C VAL A 94 -0.94 7.86 -6.72
N LYS A 95 -2.08 8.38 -7.18
CA LYS A 95 -2.14 9.62 -7.95
C LYS A 95 -2.85 10.69 -7.14
N TYR A 96 -2.24 11.86 -7.01
CA TYR A 96 -2.94 13.00 -6.41
C TYR A 96 -3.95 13.59 -7.41
N VAL A 97 -5.15 13.91 -6.91
CA VAL A 97 -6.25 14.50 -7.68
C VAL A 97 -6.94 15.60 -6.89
N ASP A 98 -7.52 16.57 -7.60
CA ASP A 98 -8.32 17.64 -6.98
C ASP A 98 -9.78 17.23 -6.74
N SER A 99 -10.25 16.17 -7.41
CA SER A 99 -11.65 15.69 -7.34
C SER A 99 -11.74 14.21 -7.72
N PHE A 100 -12.85 13.58 -7.32
CA PHE A 100 -13.12 12.15 -7.54
C PHE A 100 -12.02 11.22 -6.99
N PRO A 101 -11.70 11.31 -5.69
CA PRO A 101 -10.78 10.36 -5.06
C PRO A 101 -11.38 8.96 -4.99
N GLY A 102 -10.51 7.98 -4.82
CA GLY A 102 -10.90 6.60 -4.58
C GLY A 102 -10.14 5.60 -5.46
N VAL A 103 -10.57 4.34 -5.42
CA VAL A 103 -10.05 3.30 -6.30
C VAL A 103 -10.47 3.64 -7.75
N PRO A 104 -9.55 3.61 -8.74
CA PRO A 104 -9.82 4.02 -10.11
C PRO A 104 -10.96 3.30 -10.82
#